data_AF-M1TNL3-F1
#
_entry.id   AF-M1TNL3-F1
#
_cell.length_a   1.000
_cell.length_b   1.000
_cell.length_c   1.000
_cell.angle_alpha   90.00
_cell.angle_beta   90.00
_cell.angle_gamma   90.00
#
_symmetry.space_group_name_H-M   'P 1'
#
loop_
_entity.id
_entity.type
_entity.pdbx_description
1 polymer ?
#
loop_
_entity_poly.entity_id
_entity_poly.type
_entity_poly.pdbx_seq_one_letter_code
_entity_poly.pdbx_strand_id
1 'polypeptide(L)' 'MPNKIKVAVNGYGVIGKRVADAVRAQEDMELLGVSDVTTDYR' A
#
# COMPACT_ATOMS: atom_id res chain seq x y z
N MET A 1 -3.93 5.39 -19.40
CA MET A 1 -4.21 4.18 -18.61
C MET A 1 -5.62 4.33 -18.07
N PRO A 2 -6.46 3.28 -18.05
CA PRO A 2 -7.78 3.37 -17.40
C PRO A 2 -7.59 3.87 -15.96
N ASN A 3 -8.60 4.57 -15.44
CA ASN A 3 -8.55 5.28 -14.16
C ASN A 3 -8.36 4.27 -13.00
N LYS A 4 -7.11 3.94 -12.68
CA LYS A 4 -6.76 2.97 -11.62
C LYS A 4 -7.26 3.46 -10.27
N ILE A 5 -7.65 2.51 -9.42
CA ILE A 5 -8.05 2.81 -8.05
C ILE A 5 -6.81 3.26 -7.28
N LYS A 6 -6.86 4.48 -6.77
CA LYS A 6 -5.78 5.08 -5.99
C LYS A 6 -5.90 4.64 -4.53
N VAL A 7 -4.89 3.92 -4.05
CA VAL A 7 -4.89 3.34 -2.70
C VAL A 7 -3.77 3.91 -1.86
N ALA A 8 -4.07 4.21 -0.60
CA ALA A 8 -3.10 4.51 0.44
C ALA A 8 -3.28 3.53 1.60
N VAL A 9 -2.17 3.07 2.20
CA VAL A 9 -2.21 2.18 3.37
C VAL A 9 -1.77 2.95 4.61
N ASN A 10 -2.71 3.19 5.53
CA ASN A 10 -2.42 3.83 6.81
C ASN A 10 -2.10 2.78 7.88
N GLY A 11 -0.83 2.71 8.28
CA GLY A 11 -0.26 1.69 9.16
C GLY A 11 0.49 0.62 8.36
N TYR A 12 1.83 0.68 8.34
CA TYR A 12 2.70 -0.23 7.58
C TYR A 12 3.25 -1.41 8.42
N GLY A 13 2.51 -1.82 9.45
CA GLY A 13 2.81 -3.02 10.23
C GLY A 13 2.61 -4.33 9.46
N VAL A 14 2.58 -5.46 10.17
CA VAL A 14 2.55 -6.82 9.57
C VAL A 14 1.47 -7.01 8.51
N ILE A 15 0.26 -6.50 8.75
CA ILE A 15 -0.85 -6.58 7.77
C ILE A 15 -0.73 -5.49 6.71
N GLY A 16 -0.38 -4.27 7.11
CA GLY A 16 -0.25 -3.13 6.20
C GLY A 16 0.70 -3.40 5.04
N LYS A 17 1.88 -3.96 5.32
CA LYS A 17 2.84 -4.31 4.26
C LYS A 17 2.33 -5.38 3.30
N ARG A 18 1.62 -6.39 3.81
CA ARG A 18 0.99 -7.42 2.97
C ARG A 18 -0.11 -6.85 2.09
N VAL A 19 -0.89 -5.90 2.62
CA VAL A 19 -1.90 -5.17 1.84
C VAL A 19 -1.24 -4.31 0.76
N ALA A 20 -0.16 -3.59 1.07
CA ALA A 20 0.57 -2.81 0.09
C ALA A 20 1.13 -3.68 -1.06
N ASP A 21 1.63 -4.88 -0.74
CA ASP A 21 2.08 -5.85 -1.75
C ASP A 21 0.91 -6.39 -2.57
N ALA A 22 -0.22 -6.70 -1.94
CA ALA A 22 -1.43 -7.14 -2.63
C ALA A 22 -1.96 -6.08 -3.60
N VAL A 23 -1.98 -4.80 -3.20
CA VAL A 23 -2.38 -3.66 -4.06
C VAL A 23 -1.46 -3.56 -5.27
N ARG A 24 -0.14 -3.71 -5.10
CA ARG A 24 0.83 -3.69 -6.21
C ARG A 24 0.63 -4.85 -7.20
N ALA A 25 0.08 -5.97 -6.74
CA ALA A 25 -0.20 -7.12 -7.59
C ALA A 25 -1.50 -7.00 -8.40
N GLN A 26 -2.35 -6.01 -8.12
CA GLN A 26 -3.59 -5.81 -8.88
C GLN A 26 -3.38 -4.89 -10.08
N GLU A 27 -3.89 -5.29 -11.25
CA GLU A 27 -3.72 -4.54 -12.50
C GLU A 27 -4.53 -3.22 -12.52
N ASP A 28 -5.64 -3.18 -11.78
CA ASP A 28 -6.59 -2.07 -11.70
C ASP A 28 -6.31 -1.09 -10.55
N MET A 29 -5.27 -1.33 -9.75
CA MET A 29 -4.92 -0.49 -8.59
C MET A 29 -3.55 0.18 -8.72
N GLU A 30 -3.38 1.29 -8.00
CA GLU A 30 -2.13 2.02 -7.85
C GLU A 30 -1.91 2.39 -6.38
N LEU A 31 -0.81 1.91 -5.78
CA LEU A 31 -0.42 2.26 -4.43
C LEU A 31 0.30 3.62 -4.44
N LEU A 32 -0.37 4.65 -3.93
CA LEU A 32 0.19 6.01 -3.85
C LEU A 32 1.18 6.20 -2.71
N GLY A 33 0.98 5.49 -1.60
CA GLY A 33 1.82 5.66 -0.43
C GLY A 33 1.40 4.81 0.76
N VAL A 34 2.31 4.74 1.72
CA VAL A 34 2.11 4.09 3.03
C VAL A 34 2.49 5.07 4.14
N SER A 35 1.86 4.96 5.29
CA SER A 35 2.23 5.71 6.50
C SER A 35 2.43 4.77 7.67
N ASP A 36 3.36 5.13 8.56
CA ASP A 36 3.58 4.47 9.82
C ASP A 36 3.88 5.53 10.90
N VAL A 37 3.62 5.20 12.16
CA VAL A 37 3.90 6.04 13.33
C VAL A 37 5.33 5.84 13.84
N THR A 38 6.00 4.77 13.40
CA THR A 38 7.39 4.48 13.74
C THR A 38 8.25 4.36 12.49
N THR A 39 9.47 4.90 12.54
CA THR A 39 10.53 4.61 11.56
C THR A 39 11.29 3.39 12.03
N ASP A 40 10.83 2.20 11.64
CA ASP A 40 11.56 0.96 11.84
C ASP A 40 11.89 0.28 10.50
N TYR A 41 12.70 -0.77 10.54
CA TYR A 41 13.21 -1.47 9.34
C TYR A 41 12.35 -2.69 8.94
N ARG A 42 11.24 -2.95 9.64
CA ARG A 42 10.51 -4.23 9.55
C ARG A 42 9.58 -4.35 8.35
#